data_AF-A0A497GCL8-F1
#
_entry.id   AF-A0A497GCL8-F1
#
_cell.length_a   1.000
_cell.length_b   1.000
_cell.length_c   1.000
_cell.angle_alpha   90.00
_cell.angle_beta   90.00
_cell.angle_gamma   90.00
#
_symmetry.space_group_name_H-M   'P 1'
#
loop_
_entity.id
_entity.type
_entity.pdbx_description
1 polymer ?
#
loop_
_entity_poly.entity_id
_entity_poly.type
_entity_poly.pdbx_seq_one_letter_code
_entity_poly.pdbx_strand_id
1 'polypeptide(L)'
;MRKSKEKGQSHSTRPARVGVPSWVRYTPTDVEELVISLYKKGYPPSMIGTILRDSYGIPLVKMITGKKIMKILKEHGIQPEMPEDLYNLIKRAARVRRHLEEHPKDYHSKRGLQLIEAKI
;
A
#
# COMPACT_ATOMS: atom_id res chain seq x y z
N MET A 1 -11.24 6.63 13.78
CA MET A 1 -11.70 5.71 14.86
C MET A 1 -12.04 4.34 14.27
N ARG A 2 -11.42 3.24 14.71
CA ARG A 2 -11.72 1.88 14.21
C ARG A 2 -13.11 1.50 14.74
N LYS A 3 -14.11 1.38 13.86
CA LYS A 3 -15.52 1.20 14.27
C LYS A 3 -15.95 -0.27 14.45
N SER A 4 -15.01 -1.23 14.36
CA SER A 4 -15.25 -2.65 14.64
C SER A 4 -14.99 -2.97 16.11
N LYS A 5 -15.81 -3.84 16.71
CA LYS A 5 -15.73 -4.22 18.13
C LYS A 5 -14.57 -5.19 18.42
N GLU A 6 -14.07 -5.87 17.39
CA GLU A 6 -13.09 -6.95 17.50
C GLU A 6 -11.64 -6.45 17.66
N LYS A 7 -10.90 -7.07 18.56
CA LYS A 7 -9.48 -6.77 18.87
C LYS A 7 -8.54 -7.75 18.17
N GLY A 8 -8.50 -7.72 16.83
CA GLY A 8 -7.56 -8.54 16.06
C GLY A 8 -6.09 -8.14 16.31
N GLN A 9 -5.21 -9.12 16.53
CA GLN A 9 -3.77 -8.92 16.80
C GLN A 9 -2.85 -9.21 15.61
N SER A 10 -3.40 -9.58 14.45
CA SER A 10 -2.61 -9.91 13.26
C SER A 10 -1.84 -8.70 12.74
N HIS A 11 -0.52 -8.82 12.70
CA HIS A 11 0.39 -7.84 12.12
C HIS A 11 1.68 -8.52 11.65
N SER A 12 2.45 -7.83 10.81
CA SER A 12 3.77 -8.31 10.41
C SER A 12 4.80 -7.95 11.47
N THR A 13 5.48 -8.96 12.02
CA THR A 13 6.65 -8.79 12.89
C THR A 13 7.91 -8.82 12.05
N ARG A 14 8.71 -7.76 12.13
CA ARG A 14 9.98 -7.70 11.39
C ARG A 14 11.06 -8.52 12.10
N PRO A 15 12.02 -9.11 11.36
CA PRO A 15 13.18 -9.75 11.96
C PRO A 15 13.98 -8.75 12.81
N ALA A 16 14.58 -9.25 13.90
CA ALA A 16 15.40 -8.44 14.81
C ALA A 16 16.69 -7.92 14.15
N ARG A 17 17.21 -8.63 13.12
CA ARG A 17 18.44 -8.26 12.43
C ARG A 17 18.26 -6.96 11.65
N VAL A 18 19.14 -5.99 11.90
CA VAL A 18 19.20 -4.70 11.22
C VAL A 18 20.35 -4.74 10.21
N GLY A 19 20.14 -5.38 9.06
CA GLY A 19 21.17 -5.45 8.01
C GLY A 19 20.68 -6.16 6.76
N VAL A 20 21.36 -5.91 5.64
CA VAL A 20 21.05 -6.57 4.36
C VAL A 20 21.31 -8.08 4.49
N PRO A 21 20.37 -8.95 4.11
CA PRO A 21 20.60 -10.39 4.10
C PRO A 21 21.71 -10.76 3.11
N SER A 22 22.54 -11.75 3.45
CA SER A 22 23.70 -12.16 2.65
C SER A 22 23.36 -12.71 1.26
N TRP A 23 22.13 -13.21 1.07
CA TRP A 23 21.67 -13.73 -0.22
C TRP A 23 21.18 -12.64 -1.18
N VAL A 24 21.00 -11.40 -0.72
CA VAL A 24 20.58 -10.29 -1.58
C VAL A 24 21.80 -9.76 -2.32
N ARG A 25 21.85 -9.97 -3.63
CA ARG A 25 22.95 -9.52 -4.50
C ARG A 25 22.74 -8.15 -5.14
N TYR A 26 21.56 -7.54 -4.93
CA TYR A 26 21.19 -6.27 -5.55
C TYR A 26 21.88 -5.09 -4.87
N THR A 27 22.37 -4.16 -5.68
CA THR A 27 22.87 -2.87 -5.17
C THR A 27 21.71 -1.93 -4.85
N PRO A 28 21.92 -0.90 -4.01
CA PRO A 28 20.89 0.10 -3.74
C PRO A 28 20.35 0.77 -5.01
N THR A 29 21.22 1.03 -5.98
CA THR A 29 20.86 1.65 -7.26
C THR A 29 19.94 0.75 -8.09
N ASP A 30 20.22 -0.55 -8.15
CA ASP A 30 19.37 -1.52 -8.87
C ASP A 30 17.96 -1.57 -8.26
N VAL A 31 17.87 -1.50 -6.93
CA VAL A 31 16.58 -1.52 -6.22
C VAL A 31 15.79 -0.24 -6.47
N GLU A 32 16.44 0.93 -6.52
CA GLU A 32 15.79 2.19 -6.87
C GLU A 32 15.24 2.14 -8.31
N GLU A 33 16.01 1.63 -9.28
CA GLU A 33 15.56 1.47 -10.66
C GLU A 33 14.40 0.47 -10.79
N LEU A 34 14.46 -0.66 -10.09
CA LEU A 34 13.37 -1.63 -10.03
C LEU A 34 12.08 -1.01 -9.48
N VAL A 35 12.17 -0.21 -8.41
CA VAL A 35 11.01 0.50 -7.85
C VAL A 35 10.41 1.45 -8.89
N ILE A 36 11.23 2.23 -9.59
CA ILE A 36 10.77 3.18 -10.61
C ILE A 36 10.14 2.44 -11.79
N SER A 37 10.75 1.36 -12.27
CA SER A 37 10.23 0.59 -13.40
C SER A 37 8.87 -0.04 -13.06
N LEU A 38 8.71 -0.59 -11.85
CA LEU A 38 7.43 -1.14 -11.39
C LEU A 38 6.37 -0.06 -11.21
N TYR A 39 6.75 1.11 -10.71
CA TYR A 39 5.82 2.23 -10.59
C TYR A 39 5.36 2.75 -11.96
N LYS A 40 6.27 2.86 -12.94
CA LYS A 40 5.94 3.23 -14.33
C LYS A 40 5.00 2.22 -15.00
N LYS A 41 5.06 0.94 -14.60
CA LYS A 41 4.10 -0.09 -15.04
C LYS A 41 2.71 0.08 -14.41
N GLY A 42 2.53 1.01 -13.46
CA GLY A 42 1.27 1.31 -12.80
C GLY A 42 1.02 0.54 -11.51
N TYR A 43 2.03 -0.14 -10.95
CA TYR A 43 1.86 -0.83 -9.67
C TYR A 43 1.87 0.15 -8.49
N PRO A 44 0.94 0.01 -7.53
CA PRO A 44 0.94 0.87 -6.35
C PRO A 44 2.10 0.56 -5.40
N PRO A 45 2.58 1.54 -4.60
CA PRO A 45 3.72 1.36 -3.69
C PRO A 45 3.62 0.15 -2.75
N SER A 46 2.41 -0.14 -2.25
CA SER A 46 2.15 -1.30 -1.40
C SER A 46 2.36 -2.62 -2.13
N MET A 47 1.96 -2.70 -3.39
CA MET A 47 2.15 -3.89 -4.23
C MET A 47 3.60 -4.04 -4.69
N ILE A 48 4.30 -2.94 -5.00
CA ILE A 48 5.73 -2.95 -5.32
C ILE A 48 6.53 -3.64 -4.21
N GLY A 49 6.25 -3.32 -2.95
CA GLY A 49 6.92 -3.96 -1.82
C GLY A 49 6.65 -5.47 -1.68
N THR A 50 5.52 -5.96 -2.18
CA THR A 50 5.19 -7.40 -2.21
C THR A 50 5.91 -8.08 -3.38
N ILE A 51 5.88 -7.48 -4.56
CA ILE A 51 6.57 -8.01 -5.75
C ILE A 51 8.08 -8.11 -5.51
N LEU A 52 8.69 -7.07 -4.92
CA LEU A 52 10.12 -7.08 -4.58
C LEU A 52 10.46 -8.21 -3.60
N ARG A 53 9.57 -8.52 -2.67
CA ARG A 53 9.76 -9.60 -1.69
C ARG A 53 9.63 -10.98 -2.32
N ASP A 54 8.57 -11.20 -3.09
CA ASP A 54 8.17 -12.53 -3.54
C ASP A 54 8.88 -12.93 -4.84
N SER A 55 9.09 -11.99 -5.77
CA SER A 55 9.71 -12.27 -7.07
C SER A 55 11.21 -12.03 -7.09
N TYR A 56 11.69 -10.98 -6.41
CA TYR A 56 13.10 -10.57 -6.44
C TYR A 56 13.88 -10.95 -5.17
N GLY A 57 13.22 -11.53 -4.16
CA GLY A 57 13.88 -11.92 -2.91
C GLY A 57 14.39 -10.76 -2.05
N ILE A 58 13.86 -9.55 -2.26
CA ILE A 58 14.20 -8.33 -1.51
C ILE A 58 13.18 -8.15 -0.37
N PRO A 59 13.49 -8.51 0.88
CA PRO A 59 12.49 -8.51 1.95
C PRO A 59 12.06 -7.10 2.36
N LEU A 60 13.02 -6.17 2.46
CA LEU A 60 12.77 -4.80 2.91
C LEU A 60 13.64 -3.82 2.12
N VAL A 61 12.99 -2.99 1.30
CA VAL A 61 13.64 -1.91 0.54
C VAL A 61 14.43 -0.97 1.45
N LYS A 62 13.88 -0.65 2.63
CA LYS A 62 14.53 0.23 3.61
C LYS A 62 15.87 -0.31 4.10
N MET A 63 16.06 -1.62 4.16
CA MET A 63 17.33 -2.19 4.65
C MET A 63 18.46 -2.02 3.61
N ILE A 64 18.12 -2.00 2.33
CA ILE A 64 19.12 -1.93 1.25
C ILE A 64 19.40 -0.46 0.89
N THR A 65 18.35 0.32 0.63
CA THR A 65 18.48 1.71 0.14
C THR A 65 18.50 2.75 1.26
N GLY A 66 18.18 2.37 2.50
CA GLY A 66 18.00 3.30 3.63
C GLY A 66 16.73 4.17 3.54
N LYS A 67 16.01 4.15 2.42
CA LYS A 67 14.83 4.97 2.15
C LYS A 67 13.56 4.11 2.08
N LYS A 68 12.40 4.74 2.31
CA LYS A 68 11.09 4.10 2.05
C LYS A 68 10.73 4.28 0.57
N ILE A 69 9.92 3.37 0.02
CA ILE A 69 9.44 3.42 -1.36
C ILE A 69 8.85 4.80 -1.71
N MET A 70 8.00 5.37 -0.86
CA MET A 70 7.44 6.72 -1.11
C MET A 70 8.50 7.83 -1.17
N LYS A 71 9.61 7.71 -0.42
CA LYS A 71 10.69 8.70 -0.46
C LYS A 71 11.47 8.59 -1.78
N ILE A 72 11.72 7.37 -2.25
CA ILE A 72 12.34 7.12 -3.57
C ILE A 72 11.47 7.74 -4.68
N LEU A 73 10.16 7.49 -4.66
CA LEU A 73 9.24 8.09 -5.65
C LEU A 73 9.21 9.63 -5.60
N LYS A 74 9.32 10.21 -4.40
CA LYS A 74 9.37 11.67 -4.21
C LYS A 74 10.65 12.28 -4.76
N GLU A 75 11.80 11.65 -4.51
CA GLU A 75 13.10 12.12 -5.02
C GLU A 75 13.17 12.10 -6.55
N HIS A 76 12.49 11.15 -7.19
CA HIS A 76 12.38 11.08 -8.65
C HIS A 76 11.24 11.93 -9.25
N GLY A 77 10.45 12.64 -8.43
CA GLY A 77 9.38 13.52 -8.91
C GLY A 77 8.15 12.79 -9.46
N ILE A 78 8.01 11.48 -9.22
CA ILE A 78 6.92 10.64 -9.75
C ILE A 78 5.90 10.32 -8.64
N GLN A 79 5.75 11.22 -7.67
CA GLN A 79 4.89 11.01 -6.51
C GLN A 79 3.41 11.08 -6.93
N PRO A 80 2.53 10.19 -6.41
CA PRO A 80 1.10 10.34 -6.62
C PRO A 80 0.59 11.61 -5.91
N GLU A 81 -0.35 12.32 -6.56
CA GLU A 81 -0.97 13.53 -6.01
C GLU A 81 -1.71 13.25 -4.70
N MET A 82 -2.27 12.05 -4.56
CA MET A 82 -3.01 11.61 -3.38
C MET A 82 -2.39 10.34 -2.78
N PRO A 83 -2.37 10.20 -1.44
CA PRO A 83 -1.93 8.96 -0.80
C PRO A 83 -2.76 7.75 -1.27
N GLU A 84 -2.09 6.61 -1.48
CA GLU A 84 -2.69 5.36 -1.93
C GLU A 84 -3.87 4.93 -1.04
N ASP A 85 -3.71 5.05 0.29
CA ASP A 85 -4.73 4.65 1.26
C ASP A 85 -6.03 5.47 1.11
N LEU A 86 -5.89 6.79 0.93
CA LEU A 86 -7.03 7.68 0.74
C LEU A 86 -7.72 7.41 -0.61
N TYR A 87 -6.93 7.20 -1.66
CA TYR A 87 -7.45 6.82 -2.97
C TYR A 87 -8.24 5.51 -2.92
N ASN A 88 -7.74 4.51 -2.21
CA ASN A 88 -8.43 3.24 -2.03
C ASN A 88 -9.73 3.37 -1.22
N LEU A 89 -9.78 4.26 -0.21
CA LEU A 89 -11.01 4.55 0.53
C LEU A 89 -12.06 5.23 -0.34
N ILE A 90 -11.67 6.25 -1.12
CA ILE A 90 -12.56 6.96 -2.03
C ILE A 90 -13.07 6.01 -3.12
N LYS A 91 -12.20 5.20 -3.72
CA LYS A 91 -12.58 4.18 -4.71
C LYS A 91 -13.59 3.19 -4.14
N ARG A 92 -13.40 2.76 -2.88
CA ARG A 92 -14.35 1.89 -2.19
C ARG A 92 -15.69 2.59 -1.94
N ALA A 93 -15.68 3.84 -1.49
CA ALA A 93 -16.89 4.63 -1.26
C ALA A 93 -17.70 4.79 -2.55
N ALA A 94 -17.03 5.14 -3.66
CA ALA A 94 -17.66 5.28 -4.98
C ALA A 94 -18.33 3.97 -5.44
N ARG A 95 -17.68 2.82 -5.21
CA ARG A 95 -18.26 1.50 -5.54
C ARG A 95 -19.54 1.21 -4.73
N VAL A 96 -19.52 1.50 -3.42
CA VAL A 96 -20.68 1.29 -2.55
C VAL A 96 -21.81 2.25 -2.91
N ARG A 97 -21.49 3.50 -3.27
CA ARG A 97 -22.48 4.49 -3.72
C ARG A 97 -23.21 4.03 -4.96
N ARG A 98 -22.49 3.56 -5.99
CA ARG A 98 -23.09 3.00 -7.21
C ARG A 98 -24.01 1.81 -6.91
N HIS A 99 -23.61 0.92 -6.01
CA HIS A 99 -24.46 -0.20 -5.58
C HIS A 99 -25.77 0.27 -4.91
N LEU A 100 -25.72 1.33 -4.11
CA LEU A 100 -26.91 1.88 -3.44
C LEU A 100 -27.85 2.63 -4.38
N GLU A 101 -27.35 3.15 -5.50
CA GLU A 101 -28.17 3.75 -6.55
C GLU A 101 -29.07 2.69 -7.22
N GLU A 102 -28.55 1.48 -7.44
CA GLU A 102 -29.30 0.33 -7.97
C GLU A 102 -30.19 -0.32 -6.89
N HIS A 103 -29.72 -0.36 -5.63
CA HIS A 103 -30.39 -1.03 -4.52
C HIS A 103 -30.58 -0.10 -3.30
N PRO A 104 -31.55 0.83 -3.36
CA PRO A 104 -31.73 1.85 -2.31
C PRO A 104 -32.21 1.30 -0.96
N LYS A 105 -32.76 0.08 -0.93
CA LYS A 105 -33.26 -0.59 0.28
C LYS A 105 -32.17 -1.35 1.05
N ASP A 106 -30.93 -1.39 0.57
CA ASP A 106 -29.82 -2.02 1.28
C ASP A 106 -29.30 -1.11 2.41
N TYR A 107 -29.98 -1.18 3.55
CA TYR A 107 -29.62 -0.40 4.75
C TYR A 107 -28.27 -0.80 5.36
N HIS A 108 -27.83 -2.04 5.15
CA HIS A 108 -26.53 -2.49 5.65
C HIS A 108 -25.39 -1.79 4.90
N SER A 109 -25.46 -1.78 3.56
CA SER A 109 -24.51 -1.06 2.71
C SER A 109 -24.58 0.45 2.90
N LYS A 110 -25.77 1.02 3.17
CA LYS A 110 -25.93 2.44 3.50
C LYS A 110 -25.18 2.82 4.78
N ARG A 111 -25.32 2.01 5.84
CA ARG A 111 -24.51 2.18 7.06
C ARG A 111 -23.02 2.02 6.74
N GLY A 112 -22.65 1.01 5.94
CA GLY A 112 -21.29 0.79 5.48
C GLY A 112 -20.67 2.01 4.79
N LEU A 113 -21.42 2.67 3.90
CA LEU A 113 -21.00 3.89 3.21
C LEU A 113 -20.70 5.02 4.20
N GLN A 114 -21.61 5.30 5.13
CA GLN A 114 -21.41 6.32 6.17
C GLN A 114 -20.15 6.05 7.02
N LEU A 115 -19.83 4.78 7.29
CA LEU A 115 -18.62 4.41 8.03
C LEU A 115 -17.34 4.62 7.20
N ILE A 116 -17.40 4.42 5.89
CA ILE A 116 -16.29 4.66 4.97
C ILE A 116 -16.08 6.17 4.81
N GLU A 117 -17.15 6.93 4.58
CA GLU A 117 -17.11 8.40 4.45
C GLU A 117 -16.58 9.07 5.72
N ALA A 118 -16.99 8.60 6.91
CA ALA A 118 -16.44 9.10 8.17
C ALA A 118 -14.98 8.66 8.46
N LYS A 119 -14.39 7.81 7.61
CA LYS A 119 -12.98 7.36 7.71
C LYS A 119 -12.07 8.09 6.72
N ILE A 120 -12.63 8.52 5.58
CA ILE A 120 -12.00 9.46 4.64
C ILE A 120 -11.77 10.79 5.38
#